data_AF-A0A2M4A012-F1
#
_entry.id   AF-A0A2M4A012-F1
#
_cell.length_a   1.000
_cell.length_b   1.000
_cell.length_c   1.000
_cell.angle_alpha   90.00
_cell.angle_beta   90.00
_cell.angle_gamma   90.00
#
_symmetry.space_group_name_H-M   'P 1'
#
loop_
_entity.id
_entity.type
_entity.pdbx_description
1 polymer ?
#
loop_
_entity_poly.entity_id
_entity_poly.type
_entity_poly.pdbx_seq_one_letter_code
_entity_poly.pdbx_strand_id
1 'polypeptide(L)'
;MLPPTTKCNAMRLVLCVILLPVLLQAVEAATYECKNEKYLDEDYCVFRDVVYDGRNAIAFKAPSSNVQQVAFFDSKLKHIPKELLSTFPDMRVLHVVNCNLTSVVIPNKLERLYASNNVISKVIVHQSPATTTMTELMLDSNRLLDISNITRHLKKLEILSLSGNEELAKEKDIDLGSFEGMENLRDLMLARIGAFYVENDRDVKFPELMLLDLSNNDLITSNLDVKVFATMPKLEILRLAHNKIKELGVVELTQNNKLKQIYLEGNDFTCSYQALLVKHLIKSGVEFPVDHTNAECMQGYLHQNGMCCRSALLDNGPFFVSSENPNTDSPTNQEANKESTPTSTAKTAVGTTNGRTSTTHAPSGGISKVEDRGDAGSSDASILILGNSLASCLALAIAKLILF
;
A
#
# COMPACT_ATOMS: atom_id res chain seq x y z
N MET A 1 -27.33 -74.63 20.25
CA MET A 1 -28.07 -73.38 19.97
C MET A 1 -27.05 -72.26 19.80
N LEU A 2 -26.75 -71.86 18.56
CA LEU A 2 -25.89 -70.71 18.26
C LEU A 2 -26.73 -69.42 18.26
N PRO A 3 -26.28 -68.32 18.87
CA PRO A 3 -26.98 -67.04 18.77
C PRO A 3 -26.64 -66.30 17.46
N PRO A 4 -27.53 -65.40 16.99
CA PRO A 4 -27.46 -64.80 15.66
C PRO A 4 -26.64 -63.49 15.69
N THR A 5 -25.32 -63.56 15.54
CA THR A 5 -24.46 -62.35 15.50
C THR A 5 -23.99 -61.95 14.10
N THR A 6 -24.34 -62.71 13.06
CA THR A 6 -23.82 -62.49 11.69
C THR A 6 -24.60 -61.49 10.83
N LYS A 7 -25.83 -61.09 11.21
CA LYS A 7 -26.64 -60.15 10.40
C LYS A 7 -26.38 -58.67 10.67
N CYS A 8 -25.92 -58.30 11.87
CA CYS A 8 -25.72 -56.88 12.24
C CYS A 8 -24.39 -56.31 11.71
N ASN A 9 -23.34 -57.15 11.64
CA ASN A 9 -22.03 -56.74 11.09
C ASN A 9 -22.04 -56.64 9.56
N ALA A 10 -22.77 -57.52 8.86
CA ALA A 10 -22.91 -57.44 7.41
C ALA A 10 -23.65 -56.16 6.97
N MET A 11 -24.69 -55.76 7.71
CA MET A 11 -25.48 -54.56 7.37
C MET A 11 -24.72 -53.25 7.62
N ARG A 12 -23.86 -53.18 8.67
CA ARG A 12 -22.96 -52.05 8.92
C ARG A 12 -21.80 -51.97 7.91
N LEU A 13 -21.24 -53.11 7.51
CA LEU A 13 -20.21 -53.16 6.47
C LEU A 13 -20.76 -52.73 5.12
N VAL A 14 -21.97 -53.19 4.77
CA VAL A 14 -22.67 -52.81 3.54
C VAL A 14 -23.08 -51.34 3.55
N LEU A 15 -23.54 -50.78 4.69
CA LEU A 15 -23.78 -49.34 4.79
C LEU A 15 -22.50 -48.52 4.61
N CYS A 16 -21.37 -48.93 5.21
CA CYS A 16 -20.08 -48.24 4.99
C CYS A 16 -19.57 -48.39 3.56
N VAL A 17 -19.69 -49.58 2.94
CA VAL A 17 -19.21 -49.82 1.56
C VAL A 17 -20.11 -49.14 0.51
N ILE A 18 -21.39 -48.87 0.82
CA ILE A 18 -22.30 -48.12 -0.05
C ILE A 18 -22.26 -46.62 0.24
N LEU A 19 -22.08 -46.19 1.49
CA LEU A 19 -22.00 -44.76 1.86
C LEU A 19 -20.61 -44.15 1.63
N LEU A 20 -19.51 -44.90 1.73
CA LEU A 20 -18.18 -44.36 1.42
C LEU A 20 -18.08 -43.85 -0.03
N PRO A 21 -18.50 -44.61 -1.06
CA PRO A 21 -18.49 -44.11 -2.44
C PRO A 21 -19.46 -42.95 -2.67
N VAL A 22 -20.57 -42.90 -1.91
CA VAL A 22 -21.56 -41.80 -2.01
C VAL A 22 -21.07 -40.52 -1.31
N LEU A 23 -20.22 -40.64 -0.29
CA LEU A 23 -19.51 -39.52 0.36
C LEU A 23 -18.24 -39.10 -0.40
N LEU A 24 -17.69 -39.98 -1.24
CA LEU A 24 -16.62 -39.70 -2.21
C LEU A 24 -17.20 -39.40 -3.60
N GLN A 25 -18.18 -38.48 -3.68
CA GLN A 25 -18.32 -37.75 -4.94
C GLN A 25 -17.07 -36.90 -5.09
N ALA A 26 -16.15 -37.33 -5.97
CA ALA A 26 -15.01 -36.54 -6.36
C ALA A 26 -15.56 -35.18 -6.81
N VAL A 27 -15.24 -34.12 -6.06
CA VAL A 27 -15.55 -32.76 -6.49
C VAL A 27 -14.79 -32.58 -7.80
N GLU A 28 -15.52 -32.61 -8.91
CA GLU A 28 -14.94 -32.52 -10.23
C GLU A 28 -14.26 -31.14 -10.33
N ALA A 29 -12.95 -31.14 -10.56
CA ALA A 29 -12.18 -29.92 -10.57
C ALA A 29 -12.60 -29.07 -11.78
N ALA A 30 -12.95 -27.80 -11.53
CA ALA A 30 -13.18 -26.85 -12.61
C ALA A 30 -11.90 -26.72 -13.44
N THR A 31 -11.97 -27.11 -14.71
CA THR A 31 -10.80 -27.13 -15.59
C THR A 31 -10.83 -25.91 -16.50
N TYR A 32 -9.76 -25.12 -16.44
CA TYR A 32 -9.57 -23.95 -17.30
C TYR A 32 -8.45 -24.25 -18.29
N GLU A 33 -8.67 -23.93 -19.55
CA GLU A 33 -7.67 -24.06 -20.61
C GLU A 33 -7.33 -22.67 -21.16
N CYS A 34 -6.04 -22.35 -21.19
CA CYS A 34 -5.63 -21.06 -21.71
C CYS A 34 -5.62 -21.01 -23.23
N LYS A 35 -5.68 -19.79 -23.77
CA LYS A 35 -5.47 -19.52 -25.19
C LYS A 35 -4.20 -18.70 -25.37
N ASN A 36 -3.46 -18.98 -26.43
CA ASN A 36 -2.32 -18.16 -26.79
C ASN A 36 -2.83 -16.83 -27.37
N GLU A 37 -2.54 -15.72 -26.71
CA GLU A 37 -2.91 -14.38 -27.15
C GLU A 37 -1.70 -13.46 -27.05
N LYS A 38 -1.59 -12.49 -27.97
CA LYS A 38 -0.55 -11.48 -27.94
C LYS A 38 -0.96 -10.33 -27.04
N TYR A 39 -0.14 -10.00 -26.05
CA TYR A 39 -0.37 -8.92 -25.09
C TYR A 39 0.96 -8.21 -24.80
N LEU A 40 0.97 -6.88 -24.85
CA LEU A 40 2.20 -6.06 -24.70
C LEU A 40 3.35 -6.56 -25.60
N ASP A 41 3.02 -6.93 -26.82
CA ASP A 41 3.93 -7.48 -27.83
C ASP A 41 4.57 -8.84 -27.52
N GLU A 42 4.15 -9.53 -26.47
CA GLU A 42 4.60 -10.88 -26.12
C GLU A 42 3.45 -11.91 -26.20
N ASP A 43 3.78 -13.18 -26.34
CA ASP A 43 2.80 -14.27 -26.40
C ASP A 43 2.51 -14.84 -25.01
N TYR A 44 1.26 -14.69 -24.57
CA TYR A 44 0.78 -15.19 -23.27
C TYR A 44 -0.16 -16.39 -23.44
N CYS A 45 -0.06 -17.34 -22.52
CA CYS A 45 -1.12 -18.31 -22.22
C CYS A 45 -2.14 -17.62 -21.32
N VAL A 46 -3.24 -17.16 -21.91
CA VAL A 46 -4.27 -16.35 -21.26
C VAL A 46 -5.42 -17.22 -20.75
N PHE A 47 -5.68 -17.13 -19.46
CA PHE A 47 -6.89 -17.63 -18.82
C PHE A 47 -7.90 -16.51 -18.63
N ARG A 48 -9.18 -16.81 -18.86
CA ARG A 48 -10.30 -15.87 -18.70
C ARG A 48 -11.36 -16.45 -17.78
N ASP A 49 -12.09 -15.55 -17.09
CA ASP A 49 -13.24 -15.90 -16.26
C ASP A 49 -12.94 -16.95 -15.17
N VAL A 50 -11.68 -17.00 -14.70
CA VAL A 50 -11.27 -17.96 -13.68
C VAL A 50 -11.77 -17.50 -12.32
N VAL A 51 -12.47 -18.38 -11.60
CA VAL A 51 -12.95 -18.10 -10.25
C VAL A 51 -12.34 -19.08 -9.27
N TYR A 52 -11.57 -18.55 -8.31
CA TYR A 52 -10.91 -19.35 -7.29
C TYR A 52 -11.00 -18.68 -5.91
N ASP A 53 -11.71 -19.31 -4.99
CA ASP A 53 -11.92 -18.82 -3.62
C ASP A 53 -10.97 -19.45 -2.59
N GLY A 54 -10.13 -20.40 -3.03
CA GLY A 54 -9.23 -21.17 -2.18
C GLY A 54 -9.78 -22.52 -1.70
N ARG A 55 -11.05 -22.83 -1.99
CA ARG A 55 -11.71 -24.08 -1.54
C ARG A 55 -12.18 -24.95 -2.70
N ASN A 56 -12.46 -24.35 -3.86
CA ASN A 56 -12.85 -25.09 -5.04
C ASN A 56 -11.66 -25.86 -5.65
N ALA A 57 -11.92 -27.10 -6.08
CA ALA A 57 -10.97 -27.87 -6.86
C ALA A 57 -10.84 -27.23 -8.25
N ILE A 58 -9.60 -27.01 -8.70
CA ILE A 58 -9.30 -26.31 -9.95
C ILE A 58 -8.16 -27.02 -10.68
N ALA A 59 -8.20 -27.02 -12.01
CA ALA A 59 -7.14 -27.54 -12.86
C ALA A 59 -6.87 -26.57 -14.01
N PHE A 60 -5.61 -26.48 -14.43
CA PHE A 60 -5.18 -25.64 -15.54
C PHE A 60 -4.62 -26.50 -16.67
N LYS A 61 -4.95 -26.15 -17.90
CA LYS A 61 -4.45 -26.77 -19.12
C LYS A 61 -3.90 -25.71 -20.05
N ALA A 62 -2.92 -26.09 -20.85
CA ALA A 62 -2.37 -25.24 -21.89
C ALA A 62 -2.19 -26.04 -23.19
N PRO A 63 -2.25 -25.37 -24.36
CA PRO A 63 -2.02 -26.02 -25.65
C PRO A 63 -0.57 -26.50 -25.84
N SER A 64 0.38 -25.93 -25.09
CA SER A 64 1.81 -26.20 -25.19
C SER A 64 2.40 -26.55 -23.82
N SER A 65 3.43 -27.40 -23.81
CA SER A 65 4.12 -27.81 -22.59
C SER A 65 5.19 -26.83 -22.10
N ASN A 66 5.56 -25.82 -22.90
CA ASN A 66 6.63 -24.85 -22.56
C ASN A 66 6.09 -23.43 -22.39
N VAL A 67 4.99 -23.29 -21.66
CA VAL A 67 4.43 -21.98 -21.34
C VAL A 67 5.27 -21.30 -20.26
N GLN A 68 5.80 -20.11 -20.59
CA GLN A 68 6.59 -19.30 -19.66
C GLN A 68 5.90 -17.99 -19.26
N GLN A 69 4.90 -17.56 -20.03
CA GLN A 69 4.16 -16.33 -19.80
C GLN A 69 2.68 -16.68 -19.62
N VAL A 70 2.15 -16.38 -18.45
CA VAL A 70 0.76 -16.69 -18.09
C VAL A 70 0.05 -15.41 -17.71
N ALA A 71 -1.15 -15.22 -18.22
CA ALA A 71 -1.99 -14.08 -17.86
C ALA A 71 -3.39 -14.53 -17.45
N PHE A 72 -3.98 -13.75 -16.55
CA PHE A 72 -5.38 -13.86 -16.15
C PHE A 72 -6.08 -12.56 -16.48
N PHE A 73 -7.17 -12.64 -17.23
CA PHE A 73 -8.07 -11.53 -17.49
C PHE A 73 -9.47 -11.86 -16.99
N ASP A 74 -10.21 -10.84 -16.60
CA ASP A 74 -11.61 -10.97 -16.14
C ASP A 74 -11.80 -12.06 -15.06
N SER A 75 -10.77 -12.29 -14.24
CA SER A 75 -10.66 -13.41 -13.31
C SER A 75 -10.72 -12.94 -11.86
N LYS A 76 -11.17 -13.82 -10.96
CA LYS A 76 -11.28 -13.56 -9.52
C LYS A 76 -10.55 -14.67 -8.76
N LEU A 77 -9.33 -14.38 -8.35
CA LEU A 77 -8.44 -15.29 -7.64
C LEU A 77 -8.15 -14.71 -6.24
N LYS A 78 -8.65 -15.35 -5.18
CA LYS A 78 -8.33 -14.90 -3.81
C LYS A 78 -6.83 -15.07 -3.49
N HIS A 79 -6.22 -16.13 -4.02
CA HIS A 79 -4.80 -16.48 -3.94
C HIS A 79 -4.38 -17.15 -5.24
N ILE A 80 -3.07 -17.22 -5.52
CA ILE A 80 -2.54 -18.02 -6.62
C ILE A 80 -2.70 -19.52 -6.28
N PRO A 81 -3.43 -20.32 -7.08
CA PRO A 81 -3.60 -21.75 -6.82
C PRO A 81 -2.28 -22.51 -6.94
N LYS A 82 -2.03 -23.49 -6.05
CA LYS A 82 -0.83 -24.35 -6.13
C LYS A 82 -0.80 -25.19 -7.41
N GLU A 83 -1.98 -25.50 -7.94
CA GLU A 83 -2.18 -26.26 -9.18
C GLU A 83 -1.63 -25.47 -10.37
N LEU A 84 -1.73 -24.13 -10.36
CA LEU A 84 -1.12 -23.28 -11.38
C LEU A 84 0.40 -23.42 -11.35
N LEU A 85 0.99 -23.29 -10.16
CA LEU A 85 2.45 -23.39 -9.96
C LEU A 85 3.00 -24.77 -10.33
N SER A 86 2.19 -25.81 -10.14
CA SER A 86 2.55 -27.19 -10.51
C SER A 86 2.42 -27.45 -12.00
N THR A 87 1.43 -26.83 -12.66
CA THR A 87 1.19 -26.94 -14.11
C THR A 87 2.24 -26.16 -14.91
N PHE A 88 2.69 -25.02 -14.39
CA PHE A 88 3.64 -24.13 -15.05
C PHE A 88 4.91 -23.91 -14.19
N PRO A 89 5.74 -24.95 -13.98
CA PRO A 89 6.92 -24.86 -13.12
C PRO A 89 8.03 -23.96 -13.70
N ASP A 90 8.00 -23.72 -15.01
CA ASP A 90 8.97 -22.90 -15.76
C ASP A 90 8.46 -21.48 -16.05
N MET A 91 7.38 -21.05 -15.40
CA MET A 91 6.80 -19.72 -15.57
C MET A 91 7.79 -18.61 -15.17
N ARG A 92 8.03 -17.70 -16.11
CA ARG A 92 8.89 -16.52 -15.97
C ARG A 92 8.10 -15.23 -15.81
N VAL A 93 6.91 -15.16 -16.40
CA VAL A 93 6.06 -13.97 -16.36
C VAL A 93 4.65 -14.34 -15.92
N LEU A 94 4.13 -13.61 -14.94
CA LEU A 94 2.76 -13.76 -14.47
C LEU A 94 2.05 -12.41 -14.47
N HIS A 95 0.92 -12.34 -15.18
CA HIS A 95 0.05 -11.18 -15.21
C HIS A 95 -1.30 -11.47 -14.54
N VAL A 96 -1.55 -10.86 -13.39
CA VAL A 96 -2.72 -11.06 -12.54
C VAL A 96 -3.26 -9.72 -12.00
N VAL A 97 -3.23 -8.69 -12.85
CA VAL A 97 -3.78 -7.36 -12.55
C VAL A 97 -5.28 -7.46 -12.35
N ASN A 98 -5.81 -6.75 -11.34
CA ASN A 98 -7.25 -6.68 -11.06
C ASN A 98 -7.94 -8.05 -10.89
N CYS A 99 -7.30 -8.97 -10.16
CA CYS A 99 -7.79 -10.33 -9.93
C CYS A 99 -8.36 -10.56 -8.52
N ASN A 100 -8.49 -9.52 -7.68
CA ASN A 100 -8.95 -9.58 -6.30
C ASN A 100 -8.07 -10.46 -5.37
N LEU A 101 -6.76 -10.53 -5.67
CA LEU A 101 -5.78 -11.27 -4.86
C LEU A 101 -5.59 -10.62 -3.49
N THR A 102 -5.58 -11.44 -2.44
CA THR A 102 -5.27 -11.02 -1.06
C THR A 102 -3.82 -11.34 -0.66
N SER A 103 -3.19 -12.28 -1.36
CA SER A 103 -1.76 -12.58 -1.24
C SER A 103 -1.21 -13.08 -2.57
N VAL A 104 0.11 -12.98 -2.75
CA VAL A 104 0.79 -13.47 -3.94
C VAL A 104 2.07 -14.24 -3.57
N VAL A 105 2.40 -15.24 -4.39
CA VAL A 105 3.61 -16.06 -4.26
C VAL A 105 4.51 -15.79 -5.44
N ILE A 106 5.80 -15.58 -5.18
CA ILE A 106 6.86 -15.42 -6.18
C ILE A 106 7.68 -16.72 -6.21
N PRO A 107 7.45 -17.62 -7.19
CA PRO A 107 8.15 -18.89 -7.32
C PRO A 107 9.58 -18.72 -7.85
N ASN A 108 10.38 -19.79 -7.81
CA ASN A 108 11.83 -19.75 -8.00
C ASN A 108 12.34 -19.21 -9.35
N LYS A 109 11.56 -19.36 -10.42
CA LYS A 109 11.94 -18.99 -11.79
C LYS A 109 11.24 -17.73 -12.31
N LEU A 110 10.41 -17.09 -11.49
CA LEU A 110 9.69 -15.90 -11.92
C LEU A 110 10.67 -14.74 -12.11
N GLU A 111 10.52 -14.04 -13.21
CA GLU A 111 11.33 -12.88 -13.61
C GLU A 111 10.50 -11.60 -13.52
N ARG A 112 9.23 -11.66 -13.93
CA ARG A 112 8.32 -10.51 -13.94
C ARG A 112 6.95 -10.86 -13.35
N LEU A 113 6.45 -9.98 -12.48
CA LEU A 113 5.13 -10.11 -11.88
C LEU A 113 4.35 -8.81 -12.00
N TYR A 114 3.21 -8.87 -12.69
CA TYR A 114 2.23 -7.79 -12.78
C TYR A 114 1.01 -8.12 -11.92
N ALA A 115 0.91 -7.50 -10.75
CA ALA A 115 -0.14 -7.79 -9.77
C ALA A 115 -0.81 -6.51 -9.22
N SER A 116 -0.80 -5.44 -10.01
CA SER A 116 -1.42 -4.16 -9.65
C SER A 116 -2.94 -4.26 -9.50
N ASN A 117 -3.53 -3.31 -8.76
CA ASN A 117 -4.99 -3.20 -8.56
C ASN A 117 -5.61 -4.44 -7.91
N ASN A 118 -4.96 -4.99 -6.88
CA ASN A 118 -5.49 -6.09 -6.09
C ASN A 118 -5.71 -5.64 -4.64
N VAL A 119 -5.91 -6.57 -3.71
CA VAL A 119 -6.01 -6.31 -2.27
C VAL A 119 -4.90 -7.05 -1.51
N ILE A 120 -3.71 -7.15 -2.12
CA ILE A 120 -2.58 -7.92 -1.62
C ILE A 120 -2.03 -7.24 -0.36
N SER A 121 -2.03 -7.97 0.75
CA SER A 121 -1.38 -7.54 2.00
C SER A 121 -0.16 -8.37 2.37
N LYS A 122 0.11 -9.45 1.63
CA LYS A 122 1.22 -10.37 1.89
C LYS A 122 1.86 -10.88 0.60
N VAL A 123 3.17 -10.73 0.51
CA VAL A 123 4.01 -11.30 -0.56
C VAL A 123 4.87 -12.43 0.02
N ILE A 124 4.78 -13.60 -0.59
CA ILE A 124 5.59 -14.77 -0.23
C ILE A 124 6.65 -14.98 -1.31
N VAL A 125 7.92 -14.82 -0.94
CA VAL A 125 9.06 -14.99 -1.85
C VAL A 125 9.71 -16.35 -1.61
N HIS A 126 9.76 -17.20 -2.62
CA HIS A 126 10.52 -18.48 -2.57
C HIS A 126 11.95 -18.34 -3.07
N GLN A 127 12.26 -17.25 -3.77
CA GLN A 127 13.59 -16.92 -4.25
C GLN A 127 14.52 -16.48 -3.11
N SER A 128 15.83 -16.55 -3.34
CA SER A 128 16.87 -16.10 -2.41
C SER A 128 17.70 -14.96 -3.01
N PRO A 129 18.41 -14.15 -2.19
CA PRO A 129 19.29 -13.09 -2.68
C PRO A 129 20.29 -13.53 -3.75
N ALA A 130 20.87 -14.72 -3.59
CA ALA A 130 21.90 -15.23 -4.49
C ALA A 130 21.33 -15.82 -5.79
N THR A 131 20.08 -16.32 -5.75
CA THR A 131 19.49 -17.11 -6.84
C THR A 131 18.28 -16.44 -7.48
N THR A 132 17.94 -15.23 -7.06
CA THR A 132 16.77 -14.52 -7.59
C THR A 132 16.93 -14.26 -9.10
N THR A 133 15.82 -14.38 -9.81
CA THR A 133 15.65 -14.08 -11.24
C THR A 133 14.72 -12.88 -11.46
N MET A 134 14.09 -12.35 -10.41
CA MET A 134 13.16 -11.23 -10.51
C MET A 134 13.88 -9.97 -10.97
N THR A 135 13.36 -9.37 -12.04
CA THR A 135 13.81 -8.07 -12.58
C THR A 135 12.72 -7.01 -12.49
N GLU A 136 11.44 -7.40 -12.51
CA GLU A 136 10.31 -6.46 -12.50
C GLU A 136 9.18 -6.92 -11.59
N LEU A 137 8.73 -6.03 -10.70
CA LEU A 137 7.66 -6.31 -9.75
C LEU A 137 6.71 -5.11 -9.65
N MET A 138 5.51 -5.27 -10.20
CA MET A 138 4.45 -4.27 -10.17
C MET A 138 3.39 -4.67 -9.14
N LEU A 139 3.33 -3.93 -8.03
CA LEU A 139 2.44 -4.15 -6.89
C LEU A 139 1.62 -2.90 -6.56
N ASP A 140 1.40 -2.02 -7.52
CA ASP A 140 0.66 -0.79 -7.34
C ASP A 140 -0.79 -1.03 -6.94
N SER A 141 -1.37 -0.08 -6.19
CA SER A 141 -2.78 -0.11 -5.79
C SER A 141 -3.12 -1.43 -5.10
N ASN A 142 -2.40 -1.72 -4.01
CA ASN A 142 -2.59 -2.88 -3.14
C ASN A 142 -2.72 -2.43 -1.68
N ARG A 143 -2.55 -3.34 -0.71
CA ARG A 143 -2.67 -3.07 0.73
C ARG A 143 -1.45 -3.56 1.51
N LEU A 144 -0.27 -3.39 0.93
CA LEU A 144 0.99 -3.79 1.55
C LEU A 144 1.34 -2.88 2.72
N LEU A 145 1.75 -3.49 3.83
CA LEU A 145 2.25 -2.80 5.03
C LEU A 145 3.72 -3.11 5.29
N ASP A 146 4.27 -4.12 4.63
CA ASP A 146 5.64 -4.59 4.80
C ASP A 146 6.20 -5.12 3.48
N ILE A 147 7.37 -4.60 3.10
CA ILE A 147 8.13 -5.01 1.91
C ILE A 147 9.40 -5.76 2.27
N SER A 148 9.65 -6.05 3.56
CA SER A 148 10.87 -6.73 4.01
C SER A 148 11.10 -8.05 3.30
N ASN A 149 10.03 -8.79 2.95
CA ASN A 149 10.20 -10.05 2.23
C ASN A 149 10.69 -9.84 0.78
N ILE A 150 10.32 -8.72 0.16
CA ILE A 150 10.77 -8.31 -1.18
C ILE A 150 12.22 -7.83 -1.07
N THR A 151 12.46 -6.80 -0.26
CA THR A 151 13.77 -6.13 -0.22
C THR A 151 14.86 -7.04 0.30
N ARG A 152 14.56 -7.99 1.21
CA ARG A 152 15.54 -8.93 1.75
C ARG A 152 15.95 -10.01 0.74
N HIS A 153 15.11 -10.37 -0.25
CA HIS A 153 15.36 -11.49 -1.16
C HIS A 153 15.60 -11.10 -2.62
N LEU A 154 14.93 -10.09 -3.15
CA LEU A 154 14.87 -9.81 -4.59
C LEU A 154 15.93 -8.77 -5.03
N LYS A 155 17.21 -9.08 -4.78
CA LYS A 155 18.35 -8.15 -4.98
C LYS A 155 18.70 -7.83 -6.45
N LYS A 156 18.08 -8.51 -7.42
CA LYS A 156 18.24 -8.24 -8.86
C LYS A 156 17.11 -7.41 -9.48
N LEU A 157 16.16 -6.94 -8.67
CA LEU A 157 15.08 -6.09 -9.19
C LEU A 157 15.67 -4.84 -9.84
N GLU A 158 15.17 -4.56 -11.04
CA GLU A 158 15.45 -3.35 -11.81
C GLU A 158 14.26 -2.38 -11.73
N ILE A 159 13.04 -2.91 -11.71
CA ILE A 159 11.80 -2.12 -11.66
C ILE A 159 10.95 -2.59 -10.49
N LEU A 160 10.63 -1.66 -9.60
CA LEU A 160 9.75 -1.91 -8.46
C LEU A 160 8.73 -0.79 -8.32
N SER A 161 7.46 -1.19 -8.38
CA SER A 161 6.34 -0.29 -8.21
C SER A 161 5.48 -0.68 -7.02
N LEU A 162 5.41 0.23 -6.06
CA LEU A 162 4.68 0.09 -4.79
C LEU A 162 3.65 1.20 -4.63
N SER A 163 3.37 1.97 -5.68
CA SER A 163 2.53 3.15 -5.60
C SER A 163 1.11 2.80 -5.17
N GLY A 164 0.44 3.68 -4.42
CA GLY A 164 -0.94 3.44 -3.97
C GLY A 164 -1.09 2.35 -2.90
N ASN A 165 0.01 1.94 -2.25
CA ASN A 165 -0.06 1.22 -0.97
C ASN A 165 -0.04 2.25 0.18
N GLU A 166 -1.16 2.94 0.39
CA GLU A 166 -1.26 4.16 1.22
C GLU A 166 -0.82 4.01 2.69
N GLU A 167 -0.78 2.79 3.21
CA GLU A 167 -0.36 2.49 4.58
C GLU A 167 1.06 1.89 4.66
N LEU A 168 1.81 1.89 3.54
CA LEU A 168 3.13 1.28 3.47
C LEU A 168 4.22 2.12 4.15
N ALA A 169 4.13 3.45 4.11
CA ALA A 169 5.06 4.32 4.81
C ALA A 169 4.85 4.18 6.33
N LYS A 170 5.58 3.23 6.92
CA LYS A 170 5.53 2.97 8.36
C LYS A 170 5.98 4.23 9.11
N GLU A 171 5.22 4.61 10.12
CA GLU A 171 5.47 5.85 10.89
C GLU A 171 5.48 7.12 10.02
N LYS A 172 4.96 7.01 8.77
CA LYS A 172 4.94 8.02 7.71
C LYS A 172 6.30 8.28 7.06
N ASP A 173 7.24 7.35 7.15
CA ASP A 173 8.60 7.53 6.63
C ASP A 173 8.90 6.56 5.48
N ILE A 174 9.61 7.08 4.48
CA ILE A 174 10.31 6.25 3.48
C ILE A 174 11.76 6.12 3.91
N ASP A 175 12.09 5.01 4.57
CA ASP A 175 13.48 4.60 4.82
C ASP A 175 14.06 4.00 3.55
N LEU A 176 14.83 4.78 2.79
CA LEU A 176 15.56 4.28 1.61
C LEU A 176 16.58 3.20 1.99
N GLY A 177 17.01 3.17 3.26
CA GLY A 177 17.80 2.10 3.83
C GLY A 177 17.12 0.72 3.78
N SER A 178 15.80 0.66 3.63
CA SER A 178 15.07 -0.61 3.47
C SER A 178 15.37 -1.32 2.14
N PHE A 179 15.92 -0.61 1.15
CA PHE A 179 16.30 -1.12 -0.17
C PHE A 179 17.80 -1.46 -0.29
N GLU A 180 18.53 -1.55 0.84
CA GLU A 180 19.96 -1.85 0.86
C GLU A 180 20.31 -3.08 0.01
N GLY A 181 21.35 -2.98 -0.83
CA GLY A 181 21.83 -4.05 -1.70
C GLY A 181 20.97 -4.31 -2.95
N MET A 182 19.94 -3.50 -3.22
CA MET A 182 19.18 -3.53 -4.48
C MET A 182 19.84 -2.63 -5.54
N GLU A 183 21.12 -2.89 -5.82
CA GLU A 183 21.98 -2.01 -6.63
C GLU A 183 21.55 -1.87 -8.10
N ASN A 184 20.76 -2.83 -8.60
CA ASN A 184 20.27 -2.86 -9.97
C ASN A 184 18.98 -2.06 -10.19
N LEU A 185 18.37 -1.52 -9.13
CA LEU A 185 17.14 -0.73 -9.26
C LEU A 185 17.37 0.45 -10.18
N ARG A 186 16.55 0.53 -11.23
CA ARG A 186 16.46 1.62 -12.20
C ARG A 186 15.24 2.47 -11.95
N ASP A 187 14.11 1.82 -11.69
CA ASP A 187 12.83 2.51 -11.52
C ASP A 187 12.22 2.12 -10.16
N LEU A 188 12.05 3.13 -9.31
CA LEU A 188 11.42 2.98 -8.00
C LEU A 188 10.24 3.93 -7.89
N MET A 189 9.04 3.35 -7.83
CA MET A 189 7.79 4.10 -7.78
C MET A 189 7.14 3.94 -6.41
N LEU A 190 7.09 5.04 -5.67
CA LEU A 190 6.61 5.16 -4.29
C LEU A 190 5.56 6.28 -4.19
N ALA A 191 4.79 6.50 -5.26
CA ALA A 191 3.76 7.51 -5.26
C ALA A 191 2.59 7.08 -4.36
N ARG A 192 2.00 8.01 -3.60
CA ARG A 192 0.81 7.74 -2.78
C ARG A 192 0.97 6.53 -1.84
N ILE A 193 2.05 6.53 -1.05
CA ILE A 193 2.29 5.51 -0.02
C ILE A 193 2.12 6.05 1.41
N GLY A 194 1.63 7.29 1.53
CA GLY A 194 1.34 7.92 2.83
C GLY A 194 2.55 8.56 3.50
N ALA A 195 3.60 8.88 2.75
CA ALA A 195 4.85 9.38 3.30
C ALA A 195 4.82 10.88 3.62
N PHE A 196 5.45 11.25 4.74
CA PHE A 196 5.70 12.62 5.19
C PHE A 196 7.19 12.94 5.22
N TYR A 197 8.05 11.91 5.32
CA TYR A 197 9.50 12.04 5.33
C TYR A 197 10.15 11.07 4.34
N VAL A 198 11.32 11.45 3.84
CA VAL A 198 12.21 10.56 3.09
C VAL A 198 13.58 10.62 3.75
N GLU A 199 14.08 9.48 4.18
CA GLU A 199 15.36 9.36 4.85
C GLU A 199 16.27 8.35 4.16
N ASN A 200 17.58 8.55 4.33
CA ASN A 200 18.61 7.61 3.88
C ASN A 200 19.79 7.62 4.84
N ASP A 201 19.51 7.46 6.13
CA ASP A 201 20.51 7.57 7.21
C ASP A 201 21.62 6.51 7.13
N ARG A 202 21.36 5.41 6.40
CA ARG A 202 22.34 4.34 6.14
C ARG A 202 23.22 4.61 4.91
N ASP A 203 23.08 5.77 4.27
CA ASP A 203 23.85 6.15 3.07
C ASP A 203 23.77 5.13 1.92
N VAL A 204 22.64 4.41 1.81
CA VAL A 204 22.44 3.39 0.77
C VAL A 204 22.59 4.02 -0.60
N LYS A 205 23.38 3.37 -1.46
CA LYS A 205 23.66 3.83 -2.81
C LYS A 205 22.73 3.15 -3.80
N PHE A 206 22.29 3.95 -4.78
CA PHE A 206 21.43 3.51 -5.87
C PHE A 206 22.11 3.84 -7.20
N PRO A 207 23.17 3.09 -7.56
CA PRO A 207 24.06 3.46 -8.66
C PRO A 207 23.36 3.40 -10.03
N GLU A 208 22.33 2.57 -10.18
CA GLU A 208 21.59 2.37 -11.42
C GLU A 208 20.24 3.12 -11.48
N LEU A 209 19.83 3.79 -10.41
CA LEU A 209 18.49 4.40 -10.34
C LEU A 209 18.39 5.60 -11.28
N MET A 210 17.42 5.52 -12.19
CA MET A 210 17.13 6.50 -13.24
C MET A 210 15.80 7.20 -13.00
N LEU A 211 14.81 6.51 -12.45
CA LEU A 211 13.49 7.07 -12.13
C LEU A 211 13.16 6.86 -10.66
N LEU A 212 12.81 7.96 -9.98
CA LEU A 212 12.24 7.94 -8.64
C LEU A 212 10.92 8.70 -8.63
N ASP A 213 9.83 8.02 -8.27
CA ASP A 213 8.51 8.64 -8.12
C ASP A 213 8.12 8.73 -6.64
N LEU A 214 8.01 9.95 -6.15
CA LEU A 214 7.57 10.30 -4.79
C LEU A 214 6.29 11.15 -4.81
N SER A 215 5.57 11.15 -5.95
CA SER A 215 4.41 12.02 -6.15
C SER A 215 3.24 11.63 -5.24
N ASN A 216 2.32 12.57 -5.01
CA ASN A 216 1.09 12.32 -4.24
C ASN A 216 1.36 11.77 -2.82
N ASN A 217 2.44 12.22 -2.20
CA ASN A 217 2.70 12.03 -0.78
C ASN A 217 2.46 13.38 -0.06
N ASP A 218 2.78 13.45 1.23
CA ASP A 218 2.61 14.64 2.06
C ASP A 218 3.96 15.29 2.41
N LEU A 219 4.94 15.20 1.50
CA LEU A 219 6.30 15.69 1.75
C LEU A 219 6.32 17.22 1.86
N ILE A 220 7.00 17.73 2.88
CA ILE A 220 7.29 19.15 3.10
C ILE A 220 8.80 19.40 3.03
N THR A 221 9.19 20.66 2.80
CA THR A 221 10.60 21.07 2.66
C THR A 221 11.49 20.62 3.83
N SER A 222 11.02 20.67 5.07
CA SER A 222 11.81 20.26 6.25
C SER A 222 12.05 18.76 6.35
N ASN A 223 11.26 17.96 5.63
CA ASN A 223 11.23 16.51 5.72
C ASN A 223 11.84 15.82 4.49
N LEU A 224 12.29 16.62 3.51
CA LEU A 224 12.93 16.16 2.30
C LEU A 224 14.27 16.87 2.14
N ASP A 225 15.32 16.26 2.67
CA ASP A 225 16.67 16.76 2.45
C ASP A 225 17.19 16.31 1.09
N VAL A 226 17.53 17.25 0.21
CA VAL A 226 17.98 16.96 -1.16
C VAL A 226 19.23 16.10 -1.23
N LYS A 227 20.02 16.03 -0.14
CA LYS A 227 21.20 15.18 -0.06
C LYS A 227 20.87 13.68 -0.17
N VAL A 228 19.63 13.25 0.12
CA VAL A 228 19.23 11.85 -0.09
C VAL A 228 19.37 11.44 -1.56
N PHE A 229 19.12 12.38 -2.49
CA PHE A 229 19.23 12.15 -3.93
C PHE A 229 20.70 12.07 -4.41
N ALA A 230 21.67 12.57 -3.64
CA ALA A 230 23.08 12.47 -3.99
C ALA A 230 23.59 11.02 -4.05
N THR A 231 22.83 10.08 -3.47
CA THR A 231 23.10 8.65 -3.54
C THR A 231 22.68 7.98 -4.86
N MET A 232 22.06 8.74 -5.77
CA MET A 232 21.46 8.28 -7.03
C MET A 232 22.12 8.96 -8.25
N PRO A 233 23.41 8.76 -8.53
CA PRO A 233 24.16 9.56 -9.51
C PRO A 233 23.65 9.45 -10.96
N LYS A 234 22.84 8.43 -11.28
CA LYS A 234 22.22 8.24 -12.60
C LYS A 234 20.78 8.74 -12.69
N LEU A 235 20.23 9.35 -11.63
CA LEU A 235 18.83 9.80 -11.61
C LEU A 235 18.57 10.78 -12.75
N GLU A 236 17.64 10.42 -13.63
CA GLU A 236 17.24 11.19 -14.80
C GLU A 236 15.84 11.79 -14.66
N ILE A 237 14.94 11.08 -13.96
CA ILE A 237 13.55 11.49 -13.77
C ILE A 237 13.24 11.47 -12.27
N LEU A 238 12.88 12.63 -11.73
CA LEU A 238 12.40 12.76 -10.36
C LEU A 238 10.98 13.31 -10.36
N ARG A 239 10.04 12.58 -9.77
CA ARG A 239 8.66 13.04 -9.64
C ARG A 239 8.35 13.38 -8.19
N LEU A 240 8.01 14.65 -7.97
CA LEU A 240 7.63 15.23 -6.68
C LEU A 240 6.27 15.94 -6.77
N ALA A 241 5.51 15.69 -7.83
CA ALA A 241 4.22 16.31 -8.05
C ALA A 241 3.24 16.01 -6.91
N HIS A 242 2.35 16.94 -6.64
CA HIS A 242 1.28 16.82 -5.64
C HIS A 242 1.80 16.46 -4.24
N ASN A 243 2.83 17.17 -3.78
CA ASN A 243 3.30 17.17 -2.41
C ASN A 243 3.04 18.55 -1.77
N LYS A 244 3.67 18.87 -0.64
CA LYS A 244 3.52 20.13 0.11
C LYS A 244 4.84 20.89 0.23
N ILE A 245 5.70 20.75 -0.78
CA ILE A 245 7.04 21.34 -0.79
C ILE A 245 6.93 22.84 -1.05
N LYS A 246 7.63 23.65 -0.25
CA LYS A 246 7.66 25.11 -0.36
C LYS A 246 8.93 25.64 -0.98
N GLU A 247 10.03 24.92 -0.76
CA GLU A 247 11.37 25.16 -1.28
C GLU A 247 12.06 23.81 -1.52
N LEU A 248 12.94 23.78 -2.51
CA LEU A 248 13.74 22.64 -2.94
C LEU A 248 15.18 23.08 -3.26
N GLY A 249 16.18 22.35 -2.79
CA GLY A 249 17.59 22.60 -3.10
C GLY A 249 17.98 22.22 -4.54
N VAL A 250 17.33 22.83 -5.54
CA VAL A 250 17.45 22.43 -6.95
C VAL A 250 18.87 22.55 -7.51
N VAL A 251 19.68 23.49 -7.00
CA VAL A 251 21.08 23.64 -7.41
C VAL A 251 21.87 22.38 -7.07
N GLU A 252 21.80 21.92 -5.82
CA GLU A 252 22.46 20.70 -5.35
C GLU A 252 21.94 19.46 -6.09
N LEU A 253 20.61 19.36 -6.27
CA LEU A 253 19.98 18.27 -7.02
C LEU A 253 20.53 18.17 -8.45
N THR A 254 20.63 19.29 -9.17
CA THR A 254 21.17 19.30 -10.54
C THR A 254 22.69 19.09 -10.62
N GLN A 255 23.43 19.23 -9.52
CA GLN A 255 24.87 18.98 -9.47
C GLN A 255 25.20 17.51 -9.19
N ASN A 256 24.38 16.84 -8.38
CA ASN A 256 24.64 15.49 -7.91
C ASN A 256 24.04 14.40 -8.81
N ASN A 257 23.16 14.77 -9.73
CA ASN A 257 22.37 13.84 -10.55
C ASN A 257 22.43 14.20 -12.05
N LYS A 258 22.01 13.26 -12.91
CA LYS A 258 21.90 13.46 -14.37
C LYS A 258 20.47 13.84 -14.77
N LEU A 259 19.85 14.71 -13.98
CA LEU A 259 18.43 15.00 -14.08
C LEU A 259 18.10 15.56 -15.47
N LYS A 260 17.13 14.94 -16.13
CA LYS A 260 16.56 15.37 -17.41
C LYS A 260 15.16 15.93 -17.20
N GLN A 261 14.38 15.34 -16.31
CA GLN A 261 12.99 15.72 -16.04
C GLN A 261 12.71 15.79 -14.54
N ILE A 262 11.99 16.84 -14.13
CA ILE A 262 11.47 16.97 -12.77
C ILE A 262 10.00 17.41 -12.76
N TYR A 263 9.13 16.63 -12.11
CA TYR A 263 7.70 16.92 -11.99
C TYR A 263 7.43 17.58 -10.63
N LEU A 264 6.79 18.74 -10.63
CA LEU A 264 6.74 19.66 -9.49
C LEU A 264 5.36 20.30 -9.27
N GLU A 265 4.42 20.09 -10.18
CA GLU A 265 3.08 20.62 -10.11
C GLU A 265 2.37 20.21 -8.80
N GLY A 266 1.44 21.03 -8.34
CA GLY A 266 0.66 20.71 -7.13
C GLY A 266 1.43 20.81 -5.80
N ASN A 267 2.60 21.46 -5.77
CA ASN A 267 3.32 21.83 -4.54
C ASN A 267 2.95 23.24 -4.04
N ASP A 268 3.50 23.64 -2.89
CA ASP A 268 3.21 24.91 -2.20
C ASP A 268 4.32 25.97 -2.38
N PHE A 269 4.88 26.05 -3.59
CA PHE A 269 5.89 27.05 -3.93
C PHE A 269 5.28 28.46 -3.98
N THR A 270 5.93 29.45 -3.39
CA THR A 270 5.58 30.86 -3.65
C THR A 270 5.89 31.20 -5.12
N CYS A 271 5.11 32.10 -5.73
CA CYS A 271 5.34 32.46 -7.14
C CYS A 271 6.73 33.07 -7.39
N SER A 272 7.28 33.81 -6.42
CA SER A 272 8.63 34.36 -6.49
C SER A 272 9.69 33.25 -6.47
N TYR A 273 9.55 32.28 -5.57
CA TYR A 273 10.45 31.13 -5.50
C TYR A 273 10.35 30.26 -6.76
N GLN A 274 9.14 29.93 -7.20
CA GLN A 274 8.90 29.12 -8.40
C GLN A 274 9.54 29.77 -9.64
N ALA A 275 9.48 31.09 -9.78
CA ALA A 275 10.14 31.80 -10.88
C ALA A 275 11.67 31.57 -10.88
N LEU A 276 12.31 31.60 -9.71
CA LEU A 276 13.75 31.34 -9.56
C LEU A 276 14.09 29.88 -9.84
N LEU A 277 13.28 28.96 -9.31
CA LEU A 277 13.43 27.51 -9.53
C LEU A 277 13.36 27.17 -11.02
N VAL A 278 12.32 27.64 -11.71
CA VAL A 278 12.13 27.38 -13.16
C VAL A 278 13.28 27.98 -13.98
N LYS A 279 13.72 29.20 -13.63
CA LYS A 279 14.89 29.82 -14.27
C LYS A 279 16.15 28.97 -14.15
N HIS A 280 16.39 28.35 -12.99
CA HIS A 280 17.52 27.45 -12.77
C HIS A 280 17.40 26.15 -13.59
N LEU A 281 16.21 25.53 -13.61
CA LEU A 281 15.95 24.32 -14.38
C LEU A 281 16.22 24.52 -15.87
N ILE A 282 15.68 25.59 -16.46
CA ILE A 282 15.91 25.94 -17.88
C ILE A 282 17.40 26.14 -18.15
N LYS A 283 18.10 26.89 -17.29
CA LYS A 283 19.55 27.12 -17.43
C LYS A 283 20.34 25.81 -17.37
N SER A 284 19.86 24.85 -16.60
CA SER A 284 20.51 23.55 -16.41
C SER A 284 20.10 22.50 -17.45
N GLY A 285 19.23 22.85 -18.40
CA GLY A 285 18.73 21.92 -19.43
C GLY A 285 17.79 20.84 -18.87
N VAL A 286 17.17 21.09 -17.71
CA VAL A 286 16.23 20.16 -17.07
C VAL A 286 14.81 20.57 -17.43
N GLU A 287 14.07 19.65 -18.02
CA GLU A 287 12.66 19.81 -18.32
C GLU A 287 11.81 19.69 -17.04
N PHE A 288 10.71 20.43 -16.99
CA PHE A 288 9.72 20.35 -15.92
C PHE A 288 8.33 20.12 -16.51
N PRO A 289 8.03 18.89 -16.97
CA PRO A 289 6.74 18.58 -17.56
C PRO A 289 5.62 18.79 -16.52
N VAL A 290 4.42 19.08 -17.03
CA VAL A 290 3.20 19.23 -16.22
C VAL A 290 2.09 18.44 -16.89
N ASP A 291 1.55 17.44 -16.20
CA ASP A 291 0.56 16.52 -16.79
C ASP A 291 -0.79 17.22 -17.07
N HIS A 292 -1.10 18.33 -16.38
CA HIS A 292 -2.33 19.10 -16.51
C HIS A 292 -2.10 20.63 -16.52
N THR A 293 -1.58 21.17 -17.62
CA THR A 293 -1.23 22.61 -17.74
C THR A 293 -2.41 23.57 -17.58
N ASN A 294 -3.65 23.10 -17.78
CA ASN A 294 -4.87 23.92 -17.73
C ASN A 294 -5.64 23.76 -16.41
N ALA A 295 -5.03 23.18 -15.37
CA ALA A 295 -5.67 23.06 -14.07
C ALA A 295 -5.98 24.45 -13.48
N GLU A 296 -7.21 24.63 -13.00
CA GLU A 296 -7.60 25.84 -12.28
C GLU A 296 -6.91 25.87 -10.91
N CYS A 297 -6.26 26.99 -10.61
CA CYS A 297 -5.60 27.17 -9.32
C CYS A 297 -6.62 27.46 -8.22
N MET A 298 -6.38 26.87 -7.04
CA MET A 298 -7.18 27.16 -5.84
C MET A 298 -7.09 28.65 -5.45
N GLN A 299 -8.09 29.14 -4.72
CA GLN A 299 -8.07 30.50 -4.18
C GLN A 299 -6.77 30.76 -3.39
N GLY A 300 -6.11 31.87 -3.70
CA GLY A 300 -4.81 32.22 -3.10
C GLY A 300 -3.59 31.75 -3.88
N TYR A 301 -3.79 30.94 -4.93
CA TYR A 301 -2.75 30.54 -5.88
C TYR A 301 -2.95 31.24 -7.22
N LEU A 302 -1.85 31.46 -7.92
CA LEU A 302 -1.79 32.04 -9.26
C LEU A 302 -1.22 31.02 -10.24
N HIS A 303 -1.65 31.08 -11.49
CA HIS A 303 -1.11 30.25 -12.56
C HIS A 303 0.14 30.88 -13.16
N GLN A 304 1.26 30.15 -13.17
CA GLN A 304 2.54 30.59 -13.70
C GLN A 304 3.37 29.38 -14.17
N ASN A 305 4.03 29.50 -15.34
CA ASN A 305 4.86 28.43 -15.91
C ASN A 305 4.11 27.08 -16.07
N GLY A 306 2.81 27.11 -16.32
CA GLY A 306 1.98 25.90 -16.45
C GLY A 306 1.57 25.25 -15.12
N MET A 307 1.98 25.81 -13.97
CA MET A 307 1.71 25.28 -12.63
C MET A 307 1.04 26.34 -11.74
N CYS A 308 0.40 25.90 -10.66
CA CYS A 308 -0.07 26.80 -9.61
C CYS A 308 1.06 27.14 -8.63
N CYS A 309 1.15 28.40 -8.22
CA CYS A 309 2.05 28.90 -7.19
C CYS A 309 1.31 29.78 -6.19
N ARG A 310 1.74 29.79 -4.94
CA ARG A 310 1.10 30.57 -3.88
C ARG A 310 1.41 32.05 -4.03
N SER A 311 0.39 32.90 -3.93
CA SER A 311 0.54 34.34 -3.98
C SER A 311 1.23 34.87 -2.72
N ALA A 312 2.19 35.77 -2.89
CA ALA A 312 2.90 36.42 -1.77
C ALA A 312 2.00 37.35 -0.92
N LEU A 313 0.80 37.69 -1.40
CA LEU A 313 -0.17 38.50 -0.64
C LEU A 313 -0.69 37.77 0.61
N LEU A 314 -0.56 36.44 0.66
CA LEU A 314 -0.92 35.64 1.83
C LEU A 314 0.21 35.53 2.88
N ASP A 315 1.45 35.87 2.52
CA ASP A 315 2.59 35.85 3.45
C ASP A 315 2.68 37.14 4.28
N ASN A 316 2.09 38.24 3.78
CA ASN A 316 2.03 39.54 4.45
C ASN A 316 0.59 39.90 4.84
N GLY A 317 -0.02 39.14 5.74
CA GLY A 317 -1.23 39.58 6.43
C GLY A 317 -0.88 40.46 7.62
N PRO A 318 -1.28 41.75 7.66
CA PRO A 318 -1.42 42.45 8.93
C PRO A 318 -2.61 41.86 9.69
N PHE A 319 -2.48 41.86 11.02
CA PHE A 319 -3.51 41.84 12.05
C PHE A 319 -4.98 41.85 11.57
N PHE A 320 -5.81 41.02 12.22
CA PHE A 320 -7.24 41.27 12.38
C PHE A 320 -7.45 42.76 12.71
N VAL A 321 -7.88 43.54 11.74
CA VAL A 321 -8.55 44.82 11.99
C VAL A 321 -10.01 44.46 12.17
N SER A 322 -10.45 44.43 13.42
CA SER A 322 -11.86 44.45 13.79
C SER A 322 -12.52 45.57 12.99
N SER A 323 -13.52 45.27 12.16
CA SER A 323 -14.36 46.31 11.59
C SER A 323 -15.26 46.84 12.70
N GLU A 324 -14.87 47.94 13.33
CA GLU A 324 -15.82 48.79 14.04
C GLU A 324 -16.75 49.43 13.00
N ASN A 325 -18.04 49.08 13.09
CA ASN A 325 -19.12 49.76 12.38
C ASN A 325 -19.47 51.05 13.13
N PRO A 326 -19.57 52.22 12.48
CA PRO A 326 -20.11 53.41 13.09
C PRO A 326 -21.65 53.43 13.00
N ASN A 327 -22.27 53.66 14.17
CA ASN A 327 -23.64 54.12 14.41
C ASN A 327 -24.81 53.13 14.24
N THR A 328 -25.49 52.83 15.36
CA THR A 328 -26.93 53.11 15.56
C THR A 328 -27.29 53.10 17.06
N ASP A 329 -28.25 53.94 17.40
CA ASP A 329 -28.63 54.45 18.72
C ASP A 329 -29.08 53.46 19.83
N SER A 330 -28.84 53.93 21.06
CA SER A 330 -29.37 53.64 22.43
C SER A 330 -30.89 53.36 22.55
N PRO A 331 -31.48 53.03 23.76
CA PRO A 331 -30.95 53.09 25.15
C PRO A 331 -31.20 51.78 25.96
N THR A 332 -30.69 51.53 27.19
CA THR A 332 -31.03 52.19 28.47
C THR A 332 -30.24 51.55 29.65
N ASN A 333 -29.85 52.41 30.60
CA ASN A 333 -29.76 52.24 32.08
C ASN A 333 -28.69 51.37 32.82
N GLN A 334 -28.01 52.09 33.74
CA GLN A 334 -27.56 51.73 35.11
C GLN A 334 -26.40 50.70 35.24
N GLU A 335 -25.40 50.80 36.13
CA GLU A 335 -24.97 51.76 37.15
C GLU A 335 -23.55 51.33 37.61
N ALA A 336 -22.76 52.31 38.09
CA ALA A 336 -21.77 52.22 39.17
C ALA A 336 -20.44 51.40 39.04
N ASN A 337 -19.36 52.21 39.02
CA ASN A 337 -18.25 52.27 40.00
C ASN A 337 -16.96 51.44 39.87
N LYS A 338 -15.88 52.24 39.77
CA LYS A 338 -14.56 52.18 40.46
C LYS A 338 -13.55 51.13 40.02
N GLU A 339 -12.24 51.35 40.11
CA GLU A 339 -11.32 52.49 40.13
C GLU A 339 -9.93 51.83 40.20
N SER A 340 -8.92 52.46 39.59
CA SER A 340 -7.49 52.36 39.95
C SER A 340 -6.71 51.04 39.76
N THR A 341 -6.00 50.99 38.62
CA THR A 341 -4.53 50.86 38.44
C THR A 341 -3.60 51.08 39.67
N PRO A 342 -2.26 50.88 39.56
CA PRO A 342 -1.48 49.88 38.81
C PRO A 342 -0.26 49.35 39.64
N THR A 343 0.65 48.63 38.95
CA THR A 343 2.13 48.78 38.98
C THR A 343 2.92 47.57 39.50
N SER A 344 3.73 47.02 38.59
CA SER A 344 5.16 46.63 38.75
C SER A 344 5.50 45.58 39.82
N THR A 345 6.36 44.59 39.64
CA THR A 345 7.71 44.58 39.05
C THR A 345 8.10 43.08 39.05
N ALA A 346 8.47 42.50 37.92
CA ALA A 346 9.85 42.13 37.58
C ALA A 346 10.58 41.13 38.52
N LYS A 347 11.15 40.12 37.84
CA LYS A 347 12.41 39.41 38.07
C LYS A 347 12.40 38.02 38.73
N THR A 348 12.66 37.05 37.84
CA THR A 348 13.86 36.18 37.80
C THR A 348 14.14 35.25 38.98
N ALA A 349 14.18 33.94 38.70
CA ALA A 349 15.31 33.04 38.96
C ALA A 349 14.81 31.57 38.81
N VAL A 350 15.31 30.83 37.82
CA VAL A 350 16.46 29.90 37.91
C VAL A 350 16.11 28.60 38.64
N GLY A 351 16.45 27.48 37.99
CA GLY A 351 16.95 26.29 38.66
C GLY A 351 16.08 25.05 38.43
N THR A 352 16.32 24.31 37.35
CA THR A 352 17.14 23.08 37.30
C THR A 352 16.46 21.79 37.77
N THR A 353 16.61 20.81 36.88
CA THR A 353 16.89 19.39 37.11
C THR A 353 15.77 18.47 37.56
N ASN A 354 15.31 17.70 36.57
CA ASN A 354 15.46 16.25 36.45
C ASN A 354 15.10 15.39 37.67
N GLY A 355 14.09 14.55 37.42
CA GLY A 355 14.30 13.12 37.48
C GLY A 355 13.56 12.41 38.59
N ARG A 356 12.47 11.72 38.23
CA ARG A 356 12.24 10.35 38.69
C ARG A 356 11.15 9.65 37.89
N THR A 357 11.59 8.56 37.27
CA THR A 357 10.83 7.34 37.00
C THR A 357 10.07 6.86 38.24
N SER A 358 8.83 6.38 38.07
CA SER A 358 8.34 5.14 38.67
C SER A 358 6.87 4.85 38.28
N THR A 359 6.70 3.77 37.51
CA THR A 359 5.82 2.62 37.78
C THR A 359 4.30 2.81 38.00
N THR A 360 3.56 2.09 37.14
CA THR A 360 2.43 1.17 37.45
C THR A 360 1.27 1.67 38.31
N HIS A 361 0.06 1.67 37.75
CA HIS A 361 -0.96 0.64 38.04
C HIS A 361 -2.29 0.98 37.34
N ALA A 362 -2.88 -0.04 36.70
CA ALA A 362 -4.31 -0.09 36.44
C ALA A 362 -5.08 -0.25 37.77
N PRO A 363 -6.37 0.11 37.78
CA PRO A 363 -7.34 -0.95 38.05
C PRO A 363 -8.61 -0.91 37.20
N SER A 364 -9.20 -2.09 37.12
CA SER A 364 -10.48 -2.45 36.53
C SER A 364 -11.67 -2.00 37.39
N GLY A 365 -12.82 -1.76 36.74
CA GLY A 365 -14.10 -2.33 37.17
C GLY A 365 -15.10 -1.39 37.81
N GLY A 366 -16.23 -1.18 37.13
CA GLY A 366 -17.43 -0.54 37.67
C GLY A 366 -18.61 -0.67 36.72
N ILE A 367 -19.42 -1.71 36.93
CA ILE A 367 -20.69 -2.00 36.26
C ILE A 367 -21.79 -1.14 36.91
N SER A 368 -22.64 -0.51 36.09
CA SER A 368 -24.02 -0.15 36.46
C SER A 368 -24.93 -0.27 35.23
N LYS A 369 -25.94 -1.13 35.36
CA LYS A 369 -26.98 -1.45 34.38
C LYS A 369 -28.24 -0.66 34.74
N VAL A 370 -28.91 -0.02 33.77
CA VAL A 370 -30.30 0.45 33.88
C VAL A 370 -30.99 0.16 32.54
N GLU A 371 -31.99 -0.74 32.59
CA GLU A 371 -33.06 -0.93 31.59
C GLU A 371 -34.07 0.24 31.75
N ASP A 372 -34.80 0.72 30.75
CA ASP A 372 -35.89 0.01 30.09
C ASP A 372 -36.53 0.88 28.96
N ARG A 373 -37.33 0.19 28.12
CA ARG A 373 -38.38 0.63 27.16
C ARG A 373 -38.00 0.81 25.69
N GLY A 374 -38.44 -0.18 24.91
CA GLY A 374 -38.41 -0.19 23.45
C GLY A 374 -39.68 0.34 22.79
N ASP A 375 -39.67 0.31 21.46
CA ASP A 375 -40.78 -0.21 20.66
C ASP A 375 -40.31 -0.60 19.25
N ALA A 376 -41.13 -1.41 18.60
CA ALA A 376 -40.87 -2.36 17.52
C ALA A 376 -40.58 -1.81 16.11
N GLY A 377 -40.01 -2.70 15.26
CA GLY A 377 -40.22 -2.67 13.80
C GLY A 377 -39.02 -2.99 12.90
N SER A 378 -38.42 -4.19 12.99
CA SER A 378 -37.43 -4.70 12.02
C SER A 378 -38.01 -5.88 11.25
N SER A 379 -37.95 -5.84 9.92
CA SER A 379 -38.22 -6.97 9.02
C SER A 379 -36.96 -7.81 8.87
N ASP A 380 -37.05 -9.05 9.37
CA ASP A 380 -36.03 -10.10 9.34
C ASP A 380 -35.77 -10.68 7.94
N ALA A 381 -34.50 -10.88 7.62
CA ALA A 381 -34.03 -11.94 6.74
C ALA A 381 -32.69 -12.48 7.28
N SER A 382 -32.77 -13.36 8.28
CA SER A 382 -31.61 -14.06 8.85
C SER A 382 -31.28 -15.30 8.02
N ILE A 383 -30.11 -15.31 7.36
CA ILE A 383 -29.49 -16.52 6.81
C ILE A 383 -28.63 -17.17 7.90
N LEU A 384 -29.04 -18.34 8.36
CA LEU A 384 -28.27 -19.21 9.25
C LEU A 384 -27.07 -19.81 8.50
N ILE A 385 -25.86 -19.40 8.88
CA ILE A 385 -24.62 -20.09 8.50
C ILE A 385 -24.38 -21.22 9.52
N LEU A 386 -24.65 -22.46 9.11
CA LEU A 386 -24.20 -23.66 9.83
C LEU A 386 -22.69 -23.83 9.63
N GLY A 387 -21.93 -23.67 10.72
CA GLY A 387 -20.49 -23.92 10.76
C GLY A 387 -20.17 -25.40 10.57
N ASN A 388 -19.30 -25.70 9.61
CA ASN A 388 -18.75 -27.03 9.36
C ASN A 388 -17.86 -27.50 10.52
N SER A 389 -18.43 -28.30 11.43
CA SER A 389 -17.70 -29.14 12.39
C SER A 389 -17.60 -30.60 11.91
N LEU A 390 -17.32 -30.81 10.62
CA LEU A 390 -17.22 -32.17 10.03
C LEU A 390 -15.78 -32.63 9.78
N ALA A 391 -14.80 -31.72 9.77
CA ALA A 391 -13.38 -32.10 9.62
C ALA A 391 -12.74 -32.59 10.93
N SER A 392 -13.20 -32.14 12.11
CA SER A 392 -12.68 -32.61 13.41
C SER A 392 -13.23 -33.97 13.83
N CYS A 393 -14.40 -34.38 13.31
CA CYS A 393 -15.00 -35.68 13.60
C CYS A 393 -14.35 -36.84 12.84
N LEU A 394 -13.73 -36.58 11.68
CA LEU A 394 -13.12 -37.64 10.86
C LEU A 394 -11.78 -38.13 11.46
N ALA A 395 -11.03 -37.25 12.12
CA ALA A 395 -9.77 -37.62 12.79
C ALA A 395 -10.00 -38.50 14.04
N LEU A 396 -11.10 -38.29 14.79
CA LEU A 396 -11.43 -39.12 15.95
C LEU A 396 -11.98 -40.51 15.59
N ALA A 397 -12.58 -40.67 14.41
CA ALA A 397 -13.12 -41.95 13.98
C ALA A 397 -12.01 -42.92 13.52
N ILE A 398 -10.94 -42.42 12.89
CA ILE A 398 -9.81 -43.25 12.42
C ILE A 398 -8.92 -43.68 13.59
N ALA A 399 -8.75 -42.85 14.62
CA ALA A 399 -7.97 -43.19 15.81
C ALA A 399 -8.57 -44.32 16.67
N LYS A 400 -9.89 -44.56 16.58
CA LYS A 400 -10.56 -45.65 17.32
C LYS A 400 -10.61 -46.99 16.58
N LEU A 401 -10.22 -47.05 15.31
CA LEU A 401 -10.23 -48.28 14.50
C LEU A 401 -8.86 -48.97 14.43
N ILE A 402 -7.80 -48.37 15.01
CA ILE A 402 -6.44 -48.94 15.06
C ILE A 402 -6.18 -49.66 16.41
N LEU A 403 -7.15 -49.69 17.34
CA LEU A 403 -6.97 -50.22 18.70
C LEU A 403 -7.94 -51.35 19.10
N PHE A 404 -8.44 -52.15 18.14
CA PHE A 404 -9.09 -53.43 18.43
C PHE A 404 -8.70 -54.52 17.45
#